data_AF-A0A7H4N779-F1
#
_entry.id   AF-A0A7H4N779-F1
#
_cell.length_a   1.000
_cell.length_b   1.000
_cell.length_c   1.000
_cell.angle_alpha   90.00
_cell.angle_beta   90.00
_cell.angle_gamma   90.00
#
_symmetry.space_group_name_H-M   'P 1'
#
loop_
_entity.id
_entity.type
_entity.pdbx_description
1 polymer ?
#
loop_
_entity_poly.entity_id
_entity_poly.type
_entity_poly.pdbx_seq_one_letter_code
_entity_poly.pdbx_strand_id
1 'polypeptide(L)'
;MAASSTRKVVGKDPRSDIALIQIQDPKNLSAIKLADSDALRVGDYTVAIGNPFGLGETVTSGIVSALGRSGLNVENYENFIQTDAAINRGNSGGALVNLNGELIGINTAILAPDRRQHWYRLRYSEQHGEKPDRSDGQIWPG
;
A
#
# COMPACT_ATOMS: atom_id res chain seq x y z
N MET A 1 17.58 8.50 6.32
CA MET A 1 17.81 7.09 6.67
C MET A 1 17.21 6.83 8.04
N ALA A 2 16.11 6.10 8.15
CA ALA A 2 15.60 5.69 9.46
C ALA A 2 16.50 4.58 10.02
N ALA A 3 16.94 4.70 11.27
CA ALA A 3 17.71 3.67 11.94
C ALA A 3 16.94 2.34 11.91
N SER A 4 17.60 1.24 11.54
CA SER A 4 17.01 -0.09 11.58
C SER A 4 16.73 -0.46 13.04
N SER A 5 15.49 -0.25 13.47
CA SER A 5 15.01 -0.64 14.80
C SER A 5 14.82 -2.15 14.84
N THR A 6 15.39 -2.84 15.83
CA THR A 6 15.12 -4.26 16.07
C THR A 6 13.65 -4.46 16.44
N ARG A 7 13.07 -5.61 16.04
CA ARG A 7 11.64 -5.92 16.23
C ARG A 7 11.50 -7.32 16.78
N LYS A 8 10.51 -7.53 17.65
CA LYS A 8 10.12 -8.85 18.16
C LYS A 8 8.67 -9.14 17.82
N VAL A 9 8.37 -10.40 17.52
CA VAL A 9 6.98 -10.86 17.38
C VAL A 9 6.37 -10.97 18.76
N VAL A 10 5.24 -10.30 18.98
CA VAL A 10 4.44 -10.40 20.22
C VAL A 10 3.40 -11.50 20.06
N GLY A 11 2.79 -11.61 18.88
CA GLY A 11 1.80 -12.63 18.58
C GLY A 11 1.51 -12.71 17.08
N LYS A 12 0.89 -13.82 16.67
CA LYS A 12 0.40 -14.05 15.31
C LYS A 12 -0.87 -14.90 15.35
N ASP A 13 -1.84 -14.56 14.53
CA ASP A 13 -3.01 -15.38 14.24
C ASP A 13 -3.02 -15.70 12.73
N PRO A 14 -2.63 -16.92 12.34
CA PRO A 14 -2.62 -17.33 10.95
C PRO A 14 -4.01 -17.35 10.30
N ARG A 15 -5.09 -17.53 11.08
CA ARG A 15 -6.45 -17.63 10.52
C ARG A 15 -6.98 -16.29 10.05
N SER A 16 -6.58 -15.19 10.69
CA SER A 16 -6.94 -13.83 10.27
C SER A 16 -5.84 -13.15 9.45
N ASP A 17 -4.71 -13.82 9.20
CA ASP A 17 -3.51 -13.24 8.57
C ASP A 17 -3.00 -11.97 9.27
N ILE A 18 -2.97 -11.97 10.61
CA ILE A 18 -2.50 -10.83 11.43
C ILE A 18 -1.31 -11.22 12.30
N ALA A 19 -0.32 -10.34 12.37
CA ALA A 19 0.78 -10.42 13.32
C ALA A 19 0.97 -9.10 14.06
N LEU A 20 1.25 -9.18 15.36
CA LEU A 20 1.62 -8.05 16.19
C LEU A 20 3.13 -8.11 16.46
N ILE A 21 3.81 -7.02 16.15
CA ILE A 21 5.25 -6.86 16.39
C ILE A 21 5.50 -5.67 17.30
N GLN A 22 6.55 -5.76 18.10
CA GLN A 22 7.00 -4.70 18.98
C GLN A 22 8.35 -4.19 18.50
N ILE A 23 8.39 -2.89 18.19
CA ILE A 23 9.64 -2.16 17.98
C ILE A 23 10.37 -2.08 19.33
N GLN A 24 11.62 -2.50 19.36
CA GLN A 24 12.46 -2.37 20.55
C GLN A 24 13.03 -0.94 20.62
N ASP A 25 13.10 -0.38 21.82
CA ASP A 25 13.58 0.97 22.09
C ASP A 25 12.90 2.06 21.24
N PRO A 26 11.56 2.14 21.22
CA PRO A 26 10.85 3.09 20.38
C PRO A 26 11.16 4.53 20.80
N LYS A 27 11.48 5.40 19.84
CA LYS A 27 11.70 6.83 20.06
C LYS A 27 10.83 7.63 19.10
N ASN A 28 10.10 8.60 19.64
CA ASN A 28 9.31 9.58 18.87
C ASN A 28 8.39 8.95 17.82
N LEU A 29 7.75 7.81 18.15
CA LEU A 29 6.79 7.16 17.26
C LEU A 29 5.42 7.85 17.36
N SER A 30 4.73 7.95 16.23
CA SER A 30 3.33 8.37 16.17
C SER A 30 2.44 7.16 15.96
N ALA A 31 1.42 7.00 16.79
CA ALA A 31 0.41 5.96 16.61
C ALA A 31 -0.70 6.50 15.69
N ILE A 32 -1.18 5.65 14.79
CA ILE A 32 -2.33 5.97 13.97
C ILE A 32 -3.62 5.88 14.79
N LYS A 33 -4.55 6.80 14.56
CA LYS A 33 -5.89 6.73 15.16
C LYS A 33 -6.69 5.65 14.43
N LEU A 34 -7.44 4.83 15.18
CA LEU A 34 -8.35 3.84 14.61
C LEU A 34 -9.74 4.47 14.41
N ALA A 35 -10.37 4.17 13.29
CA ALA A 35 -11.79 4.43 13.07
C ALA A 35 -12.61 3.15 13.31
N ASP A 36 -13.92 3.33 13.44
CA ASP A 36 -14.87 2.21 13.44
C ASP A 36 -15.11 1.74 11.99
N SER A 37 -14.67 0.51 11.68
CA SER A 37 -14.85 -0.08 10.36
C SER A 37 -16.30 -0.48 10.07
N ASP A 38 -17.14 -0.69 11.09
CA ASP A 38 -18.55 -1.06 10.91
C ASP A 38 -19.40 0.13 10.42
N ALA A 39 -18.87 1.35 10.59
CA ALA A 39 -19.49 2.59 10.08
C ALA A 39 -19.15 2.89 8.61
N LEU A 40 -18.29 2.08 7.98
CA LEU A 40 -17.91 2.27 6.57
C LEU A 40 -19.08 2.01 5.63
N ARG A 41 -19.08 2.72 4.50
CA ARG A 41 -20.03 2.51 3.41
C ARG A 41 -19.29 2.37 2.09
N VAL A 42 -19.88 1.59 1.20
CA VAL A 42 -19.47 1.57 -0.22
C VAL A 42 -19.57 2.98 -0.79
N GLY A 43 -18.51 3.45 -1.45
CA GLY A 43 -18.36 4.81 -1.96
C GLY A 43 -17.58 5.76 -1.05
N ASP A 44 -17.33 5.41 0.22
CA ASP A 44 -16.47 6.24 1.07
C ASP A 44 -15.03 6.26 0.50
N TYR A 45 -14.39 7.41 0.51
CA TYR A 45 -13.01 7.57 0.02
C TYR A 45 -12.01 6.82 0.90
N THR A 46 -11.02 6.23 0.24
CA THR A 46 -9.92 5.49 0.88
C THR A 46 -8.58 5.95 0.35
N VAL A 47 -7.57 5.89 1.22
CA VAL A 47 -6.17 6.11 0.87
C VAL A 47 -5.37 4.90 1.35
N ALA A 48 -4.64 4.26 0.45
CA ALA A 48 -3.76 3.13 0.75
C ALA A 48 -2.32 3.63 0.85
N ILE A 49 -1.61 3.19 1.90
CA ILE A 49 -0.22 3.58 2.19
C ILE A 49 0.61 2.31 2.37
N GLY A 50 1.73 2.21 1.68
CA GLY A 50 2.64 1.07 1.81
C GLY A 50 3.96 1.29 1.07
N ASN A 51 4.72 0.21 0.84
CA ASN A 51 6.00 0.27 0.14
C ASN A 51 6.01 -0.71 -1.04
N PRO A 52 5.29 -0.41 -2.13
CA PRO A 52 5.19 -1.28 -3.29
C PRO A 52 6.57 -1.51 -3.90
N PHE A 53 6.93 -2.78 -4.08
CA PHE A 53 8.19 -3.23 -4.68
C PHE A 53 9.47 -2.69 -4.01
N GLY A 54 9.38 -2.14 -2.79
CA GLY A 54 10.53 -1.55 -2.10
C GLY A 54 10.97 -0.18 -2.63
N LEU A 55 10.16 0.49 -3.45
CA LEU A 55 10.48 1.77 -4.08
C LEU A 55 10.47 2.95 -3.10
N GLY A 56 9.91 2.77 -1.91
CA GLY A 56 9.67 3.81 -0.92
C GLY A 56 8.19 3.90 -0.54
N GLU A 57 7.91 4.70 0.49
CA GLU A 57 6.54 4.96 0.92
C GLU A 57 5.73 5.55 -0.23
N THR A 58 4.65 4.87 -0.59
CA THR A 58 3.77 5.22 -1.70
C THR A 58 2.35 5.32 -1.18
N VAL A 59 1.65 6.33 -1.69
CA VAL A 59 0.26 6.62 -1.35
C VAL A 59 -0.58 6.54 -2.61
N THR A 60 -1.70 5.82 -2.55
CA THR A 60 -2.69 5.75 -3.62
C THR A 60 -4.08 5.99 -3.04
N SER A 61 -5.01 6.47 -3.86
CA SER A 61 -6.38 6.79 -3.42
C SER A 61 -7.41 6.05 -4.27
N GLY A 62 -8.57 5.82 -3.68
CA GLY A 62 -9.72 5.19 -4.31
C GLY A 62 -10.96 5.32 -3.42
N ILE A 63 -11.90 4.40 -3.55
CA ILE A 63 -13.11 4.30 -2.75
C ILE A 63 -13.30 2.88 -2.23
N VAL A 64 -14.09 2.74 -1.17
CA VAL A 64 -14.65 1.44 -0.77
C VAL A 64 -15.54 0.95 -1.90
N SER A 65 -15.11 -0.11 -2.58
CA SER A 65 -15.84 -0.76 -3.67
C SER A 65 -16.83 -1.81 -3.18
N ALA A 66 -16.54 -2.48 -2.06
CA ALA A 66 -17.42 -3.44 -1.42
C ALA A 66 -16.98 -3.68 0.05
N LEU A 67 -17.89 -4.20 0.86
CA LEU A 67 -17.67 -4.63 2.25
C LEU A 67 -18.08 -6.10 2.38
N GLY A 68 -17.66 -6.78 3.45
CA GLY A 68 -18.14 -8.15 3.70
C GLY A 68 -17.55 -9.21 2.77
N ARG A 69 -16.43 -8.92 2.10
CA ARG A 69 -15.86 -9.85 1.12
C ARG A 69 -15.12 -11.00 1.80
N SER A 70 -15.29 -12.20 1.28
CA SER A 70 -14.66 -13.42 1.75
C SER A 70 -14.54 -14.44 0.60
N GLY A 71 -13.93 -15.59 0.87
CA GLY A 71 -13.78 -16.68 -0.08
C GLY A 71 -12.46 -16.67 -0.84
N LEU A 72 -11.46 -15.90 -0.38
CA LEU A 72 -10.09 -16.01 -0.91
C LEU A 72 -9.40 -17.25 -0.32
N ASN A 73 -9.63 -17.53 0.95
CA ASN A 73 -9.24 -18.75 1.62
C ASN A 73 -10.39 -19.23 2.55
N VAL A 74 -10.96 -20.38 2.21
CA VAL A 74 -12.08 -21.00 2.94
C VAL A 74 -11.76 -21.39 4.39
N GLU A 75 -10.48 -21.52 4.74
CA GLU A 75 -10.06 -21.84 6.11
C GLU A 75 -9.81 -20.59 6.98
N ASN A 76 -9.81 -19.40 6.38
CA ASN A 76 -9.48 -18.15 7.05
C ASN A 76 -10.72 -17.40 7.56
N TYR A 77 -10.52 -16.58 8.60
CA TYR A 77 -11.49 -15.58 9.02
C TYR A 77 -11.38 -14.35 8.12
N GLU A 78 -12.35 -14.19 7.24
CA GLU A 78 -12.33 -13.15 6.21
C GLU A 78 -13.55 -12.24 6.31
N ASN A 79 -13.31 -10.94 6.39
CA ASN A 79 -14.31 -9.90 6.28
C ASN A 79 -13.65 -8.67 5.65
N PHE A 80 -13.32 -8.78 4.36
CA PHE A 80 -12.50 -7.79 3.67
C PHE A 80 -13.30 -6.57 3.23
N ILE A 81 -12.63 -5.42 3.34
CA ILE A 81 -12.96 -4.19 2.62
C ILE A 81 -12.29 -4.28 1.25
N GLN A 82 -13.07 -4.13 0.19
CA GLN A 82 -12.55 -4.02 -1.17
C GLN A 82 -12.41 -2.54 -1.53
N THR A 83 -11.27 -2.15 -2.10
CA THR A 83 -11.02 -0.80 -2.64
C THR A 83 -10.51 -0.88 -4.07
N ASP A 84 -10.74 0.18 -4.84
CA ASP A 84 -10.13 0.38 -6.16
C ASP A 84 -8.84 1.21 -6.10
N ALA A 85 -8.44 1.67 -4.91
CA ALA A 85 -7.12 2.26 -4.68
C ALA A 85 -6.04 1.29 -5.17
N ALA A 86 -5.04 1.81 -5.87
CA ALA A 86 -4.01 0.96 -6.46
C ALA A 86 -3.14 0.30 -5.38
N ILE A 87 -3.31 -1.00 -5.18
CA ILE A 87 -2.53 -1.84 -4.26
C ILE A 87 -1.72 -2.85 -5.08
N ASN A 88 -0.44 -2.96 -4.74
CA ASN A 88 0.55 -3.82 -5.39
C ASN A 88 1.40 -4.60 -4.39
N ARG A 89 2.13 -5.62 -4.85
CA ARG A 89 3.08 -6.37 -4.02
C ARG A 89 4.00 -5.39 -3.27
N GLY A 90 4.12 -5.58 -1.95
CA GLY A 90 4.84 -4.67 -1.04
C GLY A 90 3.95 -3.70 -0.26
N ASN A 91 2.65 -3.61 -0.57
CA ASN A 91 1.68 -2.92 0.28
C ASN A 91 1.11 -3.80 1.40
N SER A 92 1.33 -5.11 1.37
CA SER A 92 0.83 -6.04 2.39
C SER A 92 1.32 -5.64 3.79
N GLY A 93 0.41 -5.57 4.76
CA GLY A 93 0.63 -5.03 6.10
C GLY A 93 0.57 -3.50 6.20
N GLY A 94 0.44 -2.78 5.07
CA GLY A 94 0.28 -1.33 5.00
C GLY A 94 -1.13 -0.87 5.38
N ALA A 95 -1.29 0.44 5.57
CA ALA A 95 -2.54 1.03 6.04
C ALA A 95 -3.53 1.28 4.89
N LEU A 96 -4.82 1.10 5.19
CA LEU A 96 -5.92 1.72 4.47
C LEU A 96 -6.59 2.72 5.41
N VAL A 97 -6.69 3.98 5.00
CA VAL A 97 -7.19 5.07 5.86
C VAL A 97 -8.33 5.83 5.18
N ASN A 98 -9.19 6.45 5.99
CA ASN A 98 -10.18 7.42 5.51
C ASN A 98 -9.53 8.81 5.28
N LEU A 99 -10.31 9.79 4.80
CA LEU A 99 -9.82 11.16 4.53
C LEU A 99 -9.41 11.93 5.80
N ASN A 100 -9.79 11.47 7.00
CA ASN A 100 -9.31 12.02 8.26
C ASN A 100 -7.96 11.42 8.69
N GLY A 101 -7.39 10.49 7.93
CA GLY A 101 -6.16 9.78 8.27
C GLY A 101 -6.33 8.72 9.36
N GLU A 102 -7.58 8.28 9.61
CA GLU A 102 -7.87 7.22 10.58
C GLU A 102 -7.81 5.85 9.89
N LEU A 103 -7.19 4.88 10.55
CA LEU A 103 -7.07 3.51 10.05
C LEU A 103 -8.44 2.84 9.99
N ILE A 104 -8.80 2.38 8.80
CA ILE A 104 -10.04 1.66 8.51
C ILE A 104 -9.80 0.21 8.07
N GLY A 105 -8.56 -0.14 7.71
CA GLY A 105 -8.21 -1.50 7.33
C GLY A 105 -6.69 -1.70 7.17
N ILE A 106 -6.28 -2.96 7.01
CA ILE A 106 -4.90 -3.36 6.73
C ILE A 106 -4.87 -4.05 5.36
N ASN A 107 -3.98 -3.62 4.48
CA ASN A 107 -3.84 -4.19 3.15
C ASN A 107 -3.28 -5.62 3.26
N THR A 108 -4.00 -6.65 2.79
CA THR A 108 -3.52 -8.06 2.82
C THR A 108 -3.26 -8.60 1.41
N ALA A 109 -4.32 -8.80 0.63
CA ALA A 109 -4.30 -9.50 -0.64
C ALA A 109 -4.77 -8.60 -1.79
N ILE A 110 -4.31 -8.93 -3.00
CA ILE A 110 -4.74 -8.27 -4.24
C ILE A 110 -5.36 -9.35 -5.12
N LEU A 111 -6.63 -9.17 -5.48
CA LEU A 111 -7.26 -9.97 -6.52
C LEU A 111 -7.21 -9.18 -7.83
N ALA A 112 -6.14 -9.35 -8.60
CA ALA A 112 -5.98 -8.71 -9.90
C ALA A 112 -5.55 -9.74 -10.96
N PRO A 113 -6.23 -9.80 -12.13
CA PRO A 113 -5.58 -10.25 -13.36
C PRO A 113 -4.39 -9.34 -13.62
N ASP A 114 -3.31 -9.83 -14.23
CA ASP A 114 -2.13 -9.05 -14.67
C ASP A 114 -2.50 -7.59 -15.02
N ARG A 115 -2.29 -6.67 -14.07
CA ARG A 115 -2.29 -5.24 -14.36
C ARG A 115 -0.84 -4.83 -14.51
N ARG A 116 -0.36 -4.82 -15.76
CA ARG A 116 0.85 -4.08 -16.14
C ARG A 116 0.70 -2.62 -15.71
N GLN A 117 1.60 -2.15 -14.86
CA GLN A 117 1.69 -0.74 -14.52
C GLN A 117 2.39 0.02 -15.66
N HIS A 118 1.81 1.15 -16.05
CA HIS A 118 2.43 2.07 -16.99
C HIS A 118 3.10 3.20 -16.20
N TRP A 119 4.41 3.38 -16.43
CA TRP A 119 5.16 4.50 -15.87
C TRP A 119 5.33 5.59 -16.92
N TYR A 120 4.99 6.83 -16.57
CA TYR A 120 5.31 8.00 -17.37
C TYR A 120 6.53 8.70 -16.77
N ARG A 121 7.60 8.85 -17.57
CA ARG A 121 8.76 9.67 -17.17
C ARG A 121 8.42 11.14 -17.42
N LEU A 122 8.38 11.94 -16.37
CA LEU A 122 8.42 13.40 -16.52
C LEU A 122 9.81 13.77 -17.06
N ARG A 123 9.86 14.34 -18.27
CA ARG A 123 11.10 14.96 -18.76
C ARG A 123 11.25 16.30 -18.05
N TYR A 124 12.24 16.42 -17.17
CA TYR A 124 12.72 17.73 -16.75
C TYR A 124 13.36 18.39 -17.99
N SER A 125 12.86 19.56 -18.37
CA SER A 125 13.51 20.42 -19.37
C SER A 125 14.62 21.19 -18.67
N GLU A 126 15.85 20.69 -18.71
CA GLU A 126 17.01 21.53 -18.40
C GLU A 126 17.15 22.56 -19.52
N GLN A 127 16.74 23.80 -19.26
CA GLN A 127 17.00 24.95 -20.15
C GLN A 127 18.47 25.38 -20.16
N HIS A 128 19.42 24.43 -20.11
CA HIS A 128 20.86 24.74 -20.19
C HIS A 128 21.58 23.73 -21.08
N GLY A 129 21.56 24.01 -22.39
CA GLY A 129 22.80 24.14 -23.15
C GLY A 129 23.70 22.94 -23.46
N GLU A 130 23.38 21.69 -23.10
CA GLU A 130 24.20 20.54 -23.53
C GLU A 130 23.44 19.57 -24.45
N LYS A 131 24.04 19.30 -25.63
CA LYS A 131 23.50 18.34 -26.60
C LYS A 131 23.72 16.93 -26.05
N PRO A 132 22.71 16.04 -26.10
CA PRO A 132 22.89 14.65 -25.68
C PRO A 132 23.82 13.93 -26.67
N ASP A 133 24.83 13.25 -26.14
CA ASP A 133 25.65 12.29 -26.86
C ASP A 133 24.76 11.19 -27.44
N ARG A 134 24.91 10.94 -28.74
CA ARG A 134 24.22 9.87 -29.48
C ARG A 134 25.12 8.64 -29.51
N SER A 135 25.25 7.96 -28.39
CA SER A 135 25.95 6.67 -28.30
C SER A 135 25.08 5.53 -27.78
N ASP A 136 23.92 5.81 -27.18
CA ASP A 136 23.08 4.74 -26.61
C ASP A 136 21.85 4.48 -27.49
N GLY A 137 22.07 3.72 -28.55
CA GLY A 137 21.00 3.19 -29.39
C GLY A 137 20.13 2.18 -28.63
N GLN A 138 18.88 2.55 -28.35
CA GLN A 138 17.79 1.58 -28.23
C GLN A 138 16.45 2.22 -28.60
N ILE A 139 15.99 1.85 -29.79
CA ILE A 139 14.67 2.11 -30.34
C ILE A 139 13.75 1.00 -29.79
N TRP A 140 12.60 1.34 -29.22
CA TRP A 140 11.54 0.36 -28.95
C TRP A 140 10.29 0.76 -29.77
N PRO A 141 9.68 -0.18 -30.52
CA PRO A 141 8.50 0.10 -31.33
C PRO A 141 7.25 0.26 -30.45
N GLY A 142 6.29 1.02 -30.96
CA GLY A 142 5.03 1.39 -30.28
C GLY A 142 3.94 0.33 -30.29
#